data_AF-A0A800D7P1-F1
#
_entry.id   AF-A0A800D7P1-F1
#
_cell.length_a   1.000
_cell.length_b   1.000
_cell.length_c   1.000
_cell.angle_alpha   90.00
_cell.angle_beta   90.00
_cell.angle_gamma   90.00
#
_symmetry.space_group_name_H-M   'P 1'
#
loop_
_entity.id
_entity.type
_entity.pdbx_description
1 polymer ?
#
loop_
_entity_poly.entity_id
_entity_poly.type
_entity_poly.pdbx_seq_one_letter_code
_entity_poly.pdbx_strand_id
1 'polypeptide(L)'
;MIQFQSPSLGEGQTRERRSKALAILAAALEAVDPEEAIQRQVFLADDVLRVGERTYDLSRYRRIIVVGGGKAGASMTKAIVQILGPRIAAGLVNVKYGYTAETQIVEINEAGHPIPDQAGLAGARRIAELAKEAGEDDLVICLISGGGSALLPLPSEGISLEDLAALNDALLRCGATINEINAVRKHLSQIKGGGLARLAHPAELVSLILSDVVGNPLDVIASGPTVPDVSTFAQACEVIEKYGLWEEIPPSIAERLRRGRDGLVPETPKAGDPIFARTYNLVVGSNEIAARAAIARAR
;
A
#
# COMPACT_ATOMS: atom_id res chain seq x y z
N MET A 1 5.63 23.01 -7.61
CA MET A 1 4.69 24.05 -8.08
C MET A 1 4.44 23.83 -9.58
N ILE A 2 3.31 23.26 -9.96
CA ILE A 2 2.99 23.00 -11.38
C ILE A 2 2.59 24.34 -12.02
N GLN A 3 3.47 24.90 -12.85
CA GLN A 3 3.20 26.16 -13.55
C GLN A 3 2.41 25.89 -14.84
N PHE A 4 1.10 26.09 -14.77
CA PHE A 4 0.21 26.09 -15.95
C PHE A 4 0.28 27.43 -16.69
N GLN A 5 1.43 27.80 -17.23
CA GLN A 5 1.57 29.00 -18.07
C GLN A 5 1.86 28.59 -19.52
N SER A 6 0.81 28.56 -20.35
CA SER A 6 0.96 28.49 -21.80
C SER A 6 0.56 29.84 -22.41
N PRO A 7 1.37 30.46 -23.30
CA PRO A 7 1.16 31.83 -23.78
C PRO A 7 0.06 31.97 -24.84
N SER A 8 -0.41 30.86 -25.43
CA SER A 8 -1.41 30.92 -26.49
C SER A 8 -2.80 30.59 -25.95
N LEU A 9 -3.80 31.34 -26.41
CA LEU A 9 -5.25 31.02 -26.47
C LEU A 9 -6.17 31.72 -25.45
N GLY A 10 -6.86 32.78 -25.91
CA GLY A 10 -8.15 33.28 -25.39
C GLY A 10 -8.08 34.63 -24.65
N GLU A 11 -8.82 35.64 -25.16
CA GLU A 11 -8.97 36.96 -24.54
C GLU A 11 -10.10 37.02 -23.50
N GLY A 12 -10.01 37.99 -22.57
CA GLY A 12 -11.11 38.35 -21.65
C GLY A 12 -11.56 37.25 -20.67
N GLN A 13 -12.89 37.02 -20.60
CA GLN A 13 -13.54 36.10 -19.64
C GLN A 13 -13.02 34.66 -19.72
N THR A 14 -12.55 34.20 -20.89
CA THR A 14 -11.99 32.86 -21.06
C THR A 14 -10.70 32.68 -20.26
N ARG A 15 -9.87 33.73 -20.18
CA ARG A 15 -8.64 33.73 -19.38
C ARG A 15 -8.93 33.68 -17.88
N GLU A 16 -9.94 34.43 -17.43
CA GLU A 16 -10.35 34.46 -16.02
C GLU A 16 -10.96 33.13 -15.57
N ARG A 17 -11.89 32.56 -16.36
CA ARG A 17 -12.49 31.24 -16.07
C ARG A 17 -11.42 30.14 -16.04
N ARG A 18 -10.45 30.18 -16.97
CA ARG A 18 -9.32 29.25 -16.97
C ARG A 18 -8.45 29.42 -15.73
N SER A 19 -8.11 30.65 -15.35
CA SER A 19 -7.33 30.91 -14.14
C SER A 19 -8.00 30.36 -12.89
N LYS A 20 -9.33 30.55 -12.76
CA LYS A 20 -10.13 29.96 -11.68
C LYS A 20 -10.10 28.42 -11.72
N ALA A 21 -10.32 27.81 -12.88
CA ALA A 21 -10.26 26.35 -13.02
C ALA A 21 -8.88 25.77 -12.68
N LEU A 22 -7.80 26.42 -13.11
CA LEU A 22 -6.43 26.03 -12.79
C LEU A 22 -6.12 26.19 -11.30
N ALA A 23 -6.63 27.24 -10.65
CA ALA A 23 -6.47 27.43 -9.21
C ALA A 23 -7.22 26.35 -8.41
N ILE A 24 -8.42 25.96 -8.85
CA ILE A 24 -9.19 24.84 -8.27
C ILE A 24 -8.44 23.52 -8.44
N LEU A 25 -7.92 23.25 -9.64
CA LEU A 25 -7.12 22.06 -9.94
C LEU A 25 -5.83 22.04 -9.10
N ALA A 26 -5.12 23.16 -8.99
CA ALA A 26 -3.91 23.26 -8.18
C ALA A 26 -4.21 22.96 -6.71
N ALA A 27 -5.26 23.54 -6.13
CA ALA A 27 -5.66 23.25 -4.76
C ALA A 27 -6.03 21.78 -4.55
N ALA A 28 -6.67 21.14 -5.54
CA ALA A 28 -6.97 19.72 -5.50
C ALA A 28 -5.70 18.86 -5.48
N LEU A 29 -4.72 19.18 -6.32
CA LEU A 29 -3.45 18.47 -6.44
C LEU A 29 -2.55 18.67 -5.21
N GLU A 30 -2.42 19.91 -4.72
CA GLU A 30 -1.68 20.25 -3.49
C GLU A 30 -2.26 19.50 -2.27
N ALA A 31 -3.59 19.45 -2.15
CA ALA A 31 -4.25 18.74 -1.06
C ALA A 31 -4.01 17.21 -1.04
N VAL A 32 -3.47 16.63 -2.10
CA VAL A 32 -3.09 15.20 -2.16
C VAL A 32 -1.66 14.98 -2.61
N ASP A 33 -0.83 16.03 -2.57
CA ASP A 33 0.61 15.87 -2.72
C ASP A 33 1.10 14.89 -1.64
N PRO A 34 1.85 13.83 -1.99
CA PRO A 34 2.22 12.80 -1.02
C PRO A 34 3.10 13.32 0.13
N GLU A 35 4.00 14.27 -0.13
CA GLU A 35 4.88 14.85 0.89
C GLU A 35 4.06 15.71 1.85
N GLU A 36 3.21 16.59 1.31
CA GLU A 36 2.32 17.42 2.13
C GLU A 36 1.28 16.59 2.90
N ALA A 37 0.75 15.52 2.31
CA ALA A 37 -0.22 14.63 2.95
C ALA A 37 0.36 13.98 4.22
N ILE A 38 1.62 13.56 4.15
CA ILE A 38 2.35 13.06 5.32
C ILE A 38 2.58 14.18 6.33
N GLN A 39 3.12 15.33 5.91
CA GLN A 39 3.42 16.45 6.81
C GLN A 39 2.18 17.01 7.53
N ARG A 40 0.98 16.90 6.93
CA ARG A 40 -0.29 17.29 7.57
C ARG A 40 -0.76 16.33 8.65
N GLN A 41 -0.32 15.07 8.61
CA GLN A 41 -0.83 14.00 9.47
C GLN A 41 0.21 13.50 10.47
N VAL A 42 1.50 13.74 10.21
CA VAL A 42 2.61 13.22 11.00
C VAL A 42 3.44 14.39 11.53
N PHE A 43 3.52 14.49 12.85
CA PHE A 43 4.24 15.56 13.53
C PHE A 43 5.13 14.97 14.60
N LEU A 44 6.39 15.41 14.67
CA LEU A 44 7.30 15.06 15.74
C LEU A 44 7.59 16.31 16.57
N ALA A 45 7.38 16.21 17.88
CA ALA A 45 7.85 17.20 18.85
C ALA A 45 8.64 16.45 19.93
N ASP A 46 9.93 16.76 20.06
CA ASP A 46 10.89 16.06 20.90
C ASP A 46 10.93 14.54 20.61
N ASP A 47 10.41 13.71 21.52
CA ASP A 47 10.28 12.26 21.38
C ASP A 47 8.83 11.82 21.10
N VAL A 48 7.87 12.73 20.97
CA VAL A 48 6.47 12.36 20.76
C VAL A 48 6.10 12.49 19.28
N LEU A 49 5.88 11.35 18.63
CA LEU A 49 5.36 11.26 17.27
C LEU A 49 3.84 11.22 17.31
N ARG A 50 3.18 12.21 16.71
CA ARG A 50 1.75 12.21 16.47
C ARG A 50 1.46 11.76 15.04
N VAL A 51 0.61 10.76 14.88
CA VAL A 51 0.11 10.28 13.59
C VAL A 51 -1.43 10.30 13.60
N GLY A 52 -2.01 11.26 12.90
CA GLY A 52 -3.44 11.54 12.97
C GLY A 52 -3.87 11.81 14.41
N GLU A 53 -4.71 10.93 14.97
CA GLU A 53 -5.23 11.03 16.33
C GLU A 53 -4.39 10.24 17.36
N ARG A 54 -3.43 9.42 16.91
CA ARG A 54 -2.59 8.62 17.80
C ARG A 54 -1.27 9.31 18.09
N THR A 55 -0.73 9.01 19.27
CA THR A 55 0.58 9.50 19.71
C THR A 55 1.44 8.31 20.14
N TYR A 56 2.73 8.41 19.83
CA TYR A 56 3.73 7.39 20.09
C TYR A 56 4.91 8.06 20.77
N ASP A 57 5.28 7.58 21.95
CA ASP A 57 6.48 8.02 22.65
C ASP A 57 7.68 7.26 22.07
N LEU A 58 8.45 7.93 21.22
CA LEU A 58 9.58 7.37 20.51
C LEU A 58 10.71 6.91 21.43
N SER A 59 10.78 7.41 22.66
CA SER A 59 11.78 6.97 23.65
C SER A 59 11.56 5.52 24.11
N ARG A 60 10.34 4.99 23.89
CA ARG A 60 9.97 3.62 24.26
C ARG A 60 10.32 2.59 23.18
N TYR A 61 10.63 3.02 21.97
CA TYR A 61 10.99 2.11 20.89
C TYR A 61 12.50 2.04 20.73
N ARG A 62 12.99 0.81 20.51
CA ARG A 62 14.39 0.53 20.21
C ARG A 62 14.73 0.91 18.77
N ARG A 63 13.86 0.59 17.81
CA ARG A 63 14.06 0.88 16.39
C ARG A 63 12.78 1.39 15.75
N ILE A 64 12.95 2.27 14.77
CA ILE A 64 11.90 2.63 13.82
C ILE A 64 12.29 2.06 12.47
N ILE A 65 11.39 1.26 11.89
CA ILE A 65 11.59 0.59 10.61
C ILE A 65 10.56 1.13 9.62
N VAL A 66 11.02 1.59 8.44
CA VAL A 66 10.12 2.11 7.39
C VAL A 66 10.04 1.11 6.25
N VAL A 67 8.85 0.57 5.99
CA VAL A 67 8.62 -0.36 4.87
C VAL A 67 7.46 0.11 4.01
N GLY A 68 7.29 -0.45 2.81
CA GLY A 68 6.08 -0.20 2.04
C GLY A 68 6.25 -0.31 0.54
N GLY A 69 5.25 0.14 -0.20
CA GLY A 69 5.33 0.22 -1.64
C GLY A 69 4.14 0.90 -2.30
N GLY A 70 4.41 1.47 -3.48
CA GLY A 70 3.43 2.19 -4.28
C GLY A 70 4.06 3.30 -5.10
N LYS A 71 3.30 3.88 -6.04
CA LYS A 71 3.78 4.94 -6.95
C LYS A 71 4.26 6.19 -6.20
N ALA A 72 3.63 6.53 -5.08
CA ALA A 72 4.02 7.67 -4.25
C ALA A 72 5.01 7.29 -3.13
N GLY A 73 5.50 6.04 -3.11
CA GLY A 73 6.33 5.51 -2.03
C GLY A 73 7.58 6.36 -1.77
N ALA A 74 8.28 6.81 -2.82
CA ALA A 74 9.48 7.64 -2.69
C ALA A 74 9.18 9.00 -2.02
N SER A 75 8.15 9.71 -2.49
CA SER A 75 7.74 11.00 -1.91
C SER A 75 7.26 10.87 -0.46
N MET A 76 6.47 9.84 -0.16
CA MET A 76 6.05 9.57 1.22
C MET A 76 7.24 9.23 2.12
N THR A 77 8.21 8.45 1.60
CA THR A 77 9.43 8.09 2.33
C THR A 77 10.26 9.34 2.62
N LYS A 78 10.45 10.21 1.63
CA LYS A 78 11.15 11.48 1.80
C LYS A 78 10.56 12.31 2.94
N ALA A 79 9.23 12.44 3.00
CA ALA A 79 8.56 13.16 4.08
C ALA A 79 8.81 12.53 5.45
N ILE A 80 8.73 11.20 5.56
CA ILE A 80 9.00 10.49 6.82
C ILE A 80 10.46 10.62 7.24
N VAL A 81 11.41 10.56 6.30
CA VAL A 81 12.83 10.78 6.57
C VAL A 81 13.10 12.21 7.03
N GLN A 82 12.43 13.21 6.48
CA GLN A 82 12.55 14.60 6.97
C GLN A 82 12.03 14.76 8.41
N ILE A 83 10.96 14.04 8.76
CA ILE A 83 10.33 14.13 10.08
C ILE A 83 11.15 13.38 11.14
N LEU A 84 11.57 12.15 10.85
CA LEU A 84 12.21 11.27 11.84
C LEU A 84 13.74 11.30 11.80
N GLY A 85 14.32 11.67 10.65
CA GLY A 85 15.75 11.75 10.43
C GLY A 85 16.51 10.52 10.94
N PRO A 86 17.54 10.70 11.78
CA PRO A 86 18.41 9.62 12.25
C PRO A 86 17.73 8.62 13.20
N ARG A 87 16.47 8.84 13.59
CA ARG A 87 15.72 7.89 14.42
C ARG A 87 15.28 6.64 13.65
N ILE A 88 15.26 6.72 12.31
CA ILE A 88 15.00 5.55 11.45
C ILE A 88 16.21 4.63 11.51
N ALA A 89 16.01 3.38 11.90
CA ALA A 89 17.08 2.39 12.00
C ALA A 89 17.34 1.66 10.68
N ALA A 90 16.27 1.39 9.93
CA ALA A 90 16.33 0.71 8.63
C ALA A 90 15.05 0.98 7.83
N GLY A 91 15.11 0.77 6.53
CA GLY A 91 13.88 0.73 5.74
C GLY A 91 14.09 0.36 4.28
N LEU A 92 13.02 -0.10 3.64
CA LEU A 92 12.97 -0.37 2.21
C LEU A 92 11.56 -0.14 1.68
N VAL A 93 11.45 0.62 0.60
CA VAL A 93 10.16 0.91 -0.06
C VAL A 93 10.25 0.60 -1.55
N ASN A 94 9.32 -0.22 -2.04
CA ASN A 94 9.22 -0.54 -3.46
C ASN A 94 8.46 0.55 -4.23
N VAL A 95 9.06 1.08 -5.28
CA VAL A 95 8.47 2.13 -6.13
C VAL A 95 8.50 1.73 -7.60
N LYS A 96 7.71 2.40 -8.44
CA LYS A 96 7.77 2.19 -9.88
C LYS A 96 9.10 2.71 -10.44
N TYR A 97 9.65 2.04 -11.45
CA TYR A 97 10.80 2.58 -12.20
C TYR A 97 10.62 4.06 -12.59
N GLY A 98 11.64 4.87 -12.31
CA GLY A 98 11.69 6.31 -12.52
C GLY A 98 10.99 7.16 -11.44
N TYR A 99 10.38 6.54 -10.42
CA TYR A 99 9.67 7.24 -9.35
C TYR A 99 10.51 7.23 -8.06
N THR A 100 11.76 7.68 -8.17
CA THR A 100 12.74 7.67 -7.07
C THR A 100 12.78 8.99 -6.32
N ALA A 101 13.36 8.96 -5.12
CA ALA A 101 13.74 10.15 -4.37
C ALA A 101 15.03 9.82 -3.62
N GLU A 102 15.89 10.82 -3.43
CA GLU A 102 17.07 10.64 -2.59
C GLU A 102 16.66 10.58 -1.12
N THR A 103 16.97 9.44 -0.50
CA THR A 103 16.74 9.17 0.91
C THR A 103 18.02 8.59 1.51
N GLN A 104 18.44 9.07 2.68
CA GLN A 104 19.73 8.70 3.25
C GLN A 104 19.71 7.34 3.97
N ILE A 105 18.56 6.95 4.54
CA ILE A 105 18.43 5.80 5.46
C ILE A 105 17.51 4.71 4.90
N VAL A 106 16.40 5.10 4.28
CA VAL A 106 15.44 4.15 3.70
C VAL A 106 15.83 3.88 2.26
N GLU A 107 15.99 2.62 1.90
CA GLU A 107 16.29 2.22 0.53
C GLU A 107 15.05 2.35 -0.37
N ILE A 108 15.20 2.98 -1.54
CA ILE A 108 14.17 3.05 -2.57
C ILE A 108 14.49 2.01 -3.64
N ASN A 109 13.71 0.92 -3.65
CA ASN A 109 13.88 -0.17 -4.61
C ASN A 109 12.90 0.02 -5.78
N GLU A 110 13.43 0.15 -7.00
CA GLU A 110 12.61 0.27 -8.20
C GLU A 110 12.11 -1.10 -8.68
N ALA A 111 10.84 -1.17 -9.08
CA ALA A 111 10.17 -2.40 -9.43
C ALA A 111 9.08 -2.22 -10.50
N GLY A 112 8.64 -3.35 -11.04
CA GLY A 112 7.63 -3.46 -12.09
C GLY A 112 6.24 -3.01 -11.64
N HIS A 113 5.63 -2.15 -12.45
CA HIS A 113 4.21 -1.78 -12.35
C HIS A 113 3.72 -1.33 -13.73
N PRO A 114 2.57 -1.83 -14.24
CA PRO A 114 1.51 -2.54 -13.49
C PRO A 114 1.70 -4.05 -13.36
N ILE A 115 2.66 -4.63 -14.09
CA ILE A 115 2.98 -6.07 -14.02
C ILE A 115 4.13 -6.25 -13.03
N PRO A 116 3.99 -7.11 -12.00
CA PRO A 116 5.07 -7.44 -11.07
C PRO A 116 6.30 -8.02 -11.76
N ASP A 117 7.49 -7.78 -11.21
CA ASP A 117 8.75 -8.35 -11.70
C ASP A 117 9.63 -8.88 -10.56
N GLN A 118 10.79 -9.42 -10.94
CA GLN A 118 11.75 -10.02 -10.01
C GLN A 118 12.37 -8.98 -9.05
N ALA A 119 12.54 -7.73 -9.49
CA ALA A 119 13.02 -6.65 -8.63
C ALA A 119 11.99 -6.31 -7.52
N GLY A 120 10.70 -6.26 -7.89
CA GLY A 120 9.60 -6.15 -6.92
C GLY A 120 9.57 -7.32 -5.94
N LEU A 121 9.75 -8.55 -6.42
CA LEU A 121 9.78 -9.75 -5.57
C LEU A 121 10.95 -9.71 -4.57
N ALA A 122 12.14 -9.35 -5.04
CA ALA A 122 13.33 -9.22 -4.19
C ALA A 122 13.13 -8.15 -3.11
N GLY A 123 12.61 -6.97 -3.47
CA GLY A 123 12.31 -5.91 -2.52
C GLY A 123 11.20 -6.31 -1.53
N ALA A 124 10.13 -6.96 -2.00
CA ALA A 124 9.05 -7.42 -1.13
C ALA A 124 9.52 -8.48 -0.13
N ARG A 125 10.45 -9.36 -0.54
CA ARG A 125 11.09 -10.33 0.37
C ARG A 125 11.89 -9.62 1.46
N ARG A 126 12.72 -8.63 1.11
CA ARG A 126 13.49 -7.84 2.09
C ARG A 126 12.60 -7.03 3.03
N ILE A 127 11.48 -6.49 2.51
CA ILE A 127 10.45 -5.84 3.33
C ILE A 127 9.85 -6.82 4.35
N ALA A 128 9.51 -8.04 3.91
CA ALA A 128 8.99 -9.07 4.81
C ALA A 128 10.01 -9.51 5.87
N GLU A 129 11.29 -9.60 5.51
CA GLU A 129 12.39 -9.87 6.43
C GLU A 129 12.53 -8.77 7.49
N LEU A 130 12.56 -7.49 7.07
CA LEU A 130 12.59 -6.34 8.00
C LEU A 130 11.38 -6.31 8.93
N ALA A 131 10.18 -6.60 8.43
CA ALA A 131 8.98 -6.68 9.25
C ALA A 131 9.08 -7.84 10.26
N LYS A 132 9.54 -9.01 9.83
CA LYS A 132 9.68 -10.21 10.68
C LYS A 132 10.74 -10.05 11.77
N GLU A 133 11.77 -9.25 11.53
CA GLU A 133 12.80 -8.94 12.52
C GLU A 133 12.35 -7.92 13.58
N ALA A 134 11.21 -7.26 13.39
CA ALA A 134 10.70 -6.28 14.33
C ALA A 134 10.14 -6.96 15.60
N GLY A 135 10.60 -6.49 16.76
CA GLY A 135 10.16 -6.97 18.07
C GLY A 135 9.11 -6.07 18.73
N GLU A 136 8.67 -6.44 19.93
CA GLU A 136 7.61 -5.74 20.68
C GLU A 136 7.94 -4.27 21.05
N ASP A 137 9.24 -3.96 21.11
CA ASP A 137 9.79 -2.63 21.36
C ASP A 137 10.17 -1.89 20.06
N ASP A 138 9.75 -2.37 18.89
CA ASP A 138 9.99 -1.67 17.62
C ASP A 138 8.71 -1.03 17.09
N LEU A 139 8.89 0.06 16.32
CA LEU A 139 7.83 0.72 15.58
C LEU A 139 8.05 0.51 14.08
N VAL A 140 7.09 -0.11 13.41
CA VAL A 140 7.07 -0.28 11.96
C VAL A 140 6.13 0.77 11.36
N ILE A 141 6.66 1.61 10.46
CA ILE A 141 5.87 2.56 9.67
C ILE A 141 5.75 2.02 8.25
N CYS A 142 4.53 1.66 7.85
CA CYS A 142 4.23 1.14 6.52
C CYS A 142 3.68 2.23 5.60
N LEU A 143 4.31 2.45 4.46
CA LEU A 143 3.90 3.45 3.46
C LEU A 143 3.23 2.77 2.28
N ILE A 144 1.94 3.05 2.06
CA ILE A 144 1.14 2.40 1.02
C ILE A 144 0.56 3.46 0.10
N SER A 145 0.70 3.27 -1.20
CA SER A 145 0.00 4.08 -2.20
C SER A 145 -0.45 3.24 -3.40
N GLY A 146 -1.16 3.89 -4.33
CA GLY A 146 -1.61 3.28 -5.57
C GLY A 146 -0.53 2.46 -6.28
N GLY A 147 -0.90 1.27 -6.77
CA GLY A 147 0.04 0.33 -7.40
C GLY A 147 0.72 -0.67 -6.45
N GLY A 148 0.49 -0.58 -5.14
CA GLY A 148 1.08 -1.47 -4.14
C GLY A 148 0.86 -2.97 -4.39
N SER A 149 -0.27 -3.39 -4.99
CA SER A 149 -0.51 -4.82 -5.28
C SER A 149 0.55 -5.43 -6.22
N ALA A 150 1.03 -4.65 -7.19
CA ALA A 150 2.04 -5.07 -8.14
C ALA A 150 3.47 -4.83 -7.63
N LEU A 151 3.66 -3.76 -6.85
CA LEU A 151 4.96 -3.37 -6.28
C LEU A 151 5.34 -4.15 -5.01
N LEU A 152 4.40 -4.83 -4.36
CA LEU A 152 4.65 -5.73 -3.23
C LEU A 152 4.28 -7.19 -3.56
N PRO A 153 4.89 -7.81 -4.59
CA PRO A 153 4.63 -9.20 -4.92
C PRO A 153 5.46 -10.08 -3.98
N LEU A 154 4.82 -10.72 -3.00
CA LEU A 154 5.44 -11.83 -2.28
C LEU A 154 4.49 -13.04 -2.32
N PRO A 155 4.63 -13.92 -3.33
CA PRO A 155 3.92 -15.18 -3.39
C PRO A 155 4.22 -16.03 -2.17
N SER A 156 3.29 -16.90 -1.82
CA SER A 156 3.52 -17.88 -0.77
C SER A 156 4.55 -18.92 -1.17
N GLU A 157 5.16 -19.59 -0.19
CA GLU A 157 6.16 -20.63 -0.43
C GLU A 157 5.66 -21.67 -1.43
N GLY A 158 6.52 -22.01 -2.40
CA GLY A 158 6.22 -22.96 -3.47
C GLY A 158 5.46 -22.38 -4.67
N ILE A 159 5.07 -21.10 -4.65
CA ILE A 159 4.41 -20.43 -5.78
C ILE A 159 5.39 -19.43 -6.43
N SER A 160 5.53 -19.51 -7.75
CA SER A 160 6.38 -18.61 -8.53
C SER A 160 5.66 -17.30 -8.88
N LEU A 161 6.42 -16.29 -9.35
CA LEU A 161 5.82 -15.05 -9.83
C LEU A 161 5.07 -15.30 -11.15
N GLU A 162 5.60 -16.21 -11.96
CA GLU A 162 5.05 -16.69 -13.21
C GLU A 162 3.70 -17.39 -13.00
N ASP A 163 3.57 -18.20 -11.95
CA ASP A 163 2.31 -18.84 -11.57
C ASP A 163 1.24 -17.79 -11.23
N LEU A 164 1.61 -16.77 -10.43
CA LEU A 164 0.68 -15.69 -10.10
C LEU A 164 0.26 -14.88 -11.34
N ALA A 165 1.18 -14.67 -12.29
CA ALA A 165 0.88 -13.99 -13.54
C ALA A 165 -0.11 -14.82 -14.38
N ALA A 166 0.12 -16.13 -14.51
CA ALA A 166 -0.76 -17.04 -15.24
C ALA A 166 -2.17 -17.10 -14.63
N LEU A 167 -2.27 -17.21 -13.30
CA LEU A 167 -3.55 -17.15 -12.60
C LEU A 167 -4.27 -15.81 -12.84
N ASN A 168 -3.56 -14.70 -12.70
CA ASN A 168 -4.17 -13.38 -12.84
C ASN A 168 -4.68 -13.15 -14.27
N ASP A 169 -3.96 -13.63 -15.27
CA ASP A 169 -4.42 -13.59 -16.67
C ASP A 169 -5.68 -14.44 -16.86
N ALA A 170 -5.72 -15.67 -16.33
CA ALA A 170 -6.90 -16.53 -16.39
C ALA A 170 -8.15 -15.87 -15.76
N LEU A 171 -8.00 -15.29 -14.55
CA LEU A 171 -9.08 -14.59 -13.86
C LEU A 171 -9.56 -13.35 -14.62
N LEU A 172 -8.66 -12.60 -15.26
CA LEU A 172 -9.04 -11.45 -16.08
C LEU A 172 -9.78 -11.88 -17.35
N ARG A 173 -9.30 -12.92 -18.04
CA ARG A 173 -9.92 -13.46 -19.26
C ARG A 173 -11.34 -13.96 -19.01
N CYS A 174 -11.60 -14.57 -17.86
CA CYS A 174 -12.93 -15.07 -17.50
C CYS A 174 -13.86 -13.99 -16.92
N GLY A 175 -13.38 -12.74 -16.79
CA GLY A 175 -14.18 -11.62 -16.28
C GLY A 175 -14.46 -11.68 -14.77
N ALA A 176 -13.54 -12.24 -13.98
CA ALA A 176 -13.63 -12.19 -12.53
C ALA A 176 -13.64 -10.73 -12.03
N THR A 177 -14.46 -10.45 -11.03
CA THR A 177 -14.53 -9.12 -10.43
C THR A 177 -13.25 -8.82 -9.63
N ILE A 178 -12.96 -7.54 -9.39
CA ILE A 178 -11.80 -7.15 -8.58
C ILE A 178 -11.81 -7.75 -7.17
N ASN A 179 -13.00 -7.90 -6.57
CA ASN A 179 -13.15 -8.49 -5.24
C ASN A 179 -12.84 -9.99 -5.25
N GLU A 180 -13.28 -10.71 -6.28
CA GLU A 180 -12.96 -12.14 -6.46
C GLU A 180 -11.47 -12.36 -6.73
N ILE A 181 -10.88 -11.54 -7.60
CA ILE A 181 -9.44 -11.56 -7.86
C ILE A 181 -8.66 -11.30 -6.57
N ASN A 182 -9.06 -10.29 -5.80
CA ASN A 182 -8.41 -9.97 -4.53
C ASN A 182 -8.59 -11.07 -3.48
N ALA A 183 -9.76 -11.73 -3.42
CA ALA A 183 -9.98 -12.87 -2.56
C ALA A 183 -8.94 -13.96 -2.87
N VAL A 184 -8.82 -14.40 -4.12
CA VAL A 184 -7.81 -15.41 -4.50
C VAL A 184 -6.39 -14.91 -4.23
N ARG A 185 -6.05 -13.69 -4.66
CA ARG A 185 -4.71 -13.11 -4.55
C ARG A 185 -4.20 -13.00 -3.10
N LYS A 186 -5.07 -12.64 -2.15
CA LYS A 186 -4.70 -12.53 -0.73
C LYS A 186 -4.25 -13.88 -0.15
N HIS A 187 -4.96 -14.96 -0.48
CA HIS A 187 -4.65 -16.32 0.00
C HIS A 187 -3.39 -16.93 -0.61
N LEU A 188 -2.88 -16.36 -1.70
CA LEU A 188 -1.66 -16.79 -2.37
C LEU A 188 -0.44 -15.92 -2.03
N SER A 189 -0.58 -14.92 -1.15
CA SER A 189 0.50 -13.99 -0.80
C SER A 189 0.89 -14.09 0.67
N GLN A 190 2.16 -13.80 0.97
CA GLN A 190 2.66 -13.70 2.34
C GLN A 190 2.39 -12.34 2.99
N ILE A 191 2.26 -11.27 2.18
CA ILE A 191 2.15 -9.88 2.64
C ILE A 191 0.72 -9.34 2.57
N LYS A 192 -0.07 -9.76 1.57
CA LYS A 192 -1.43 -9.24 1.34
C LYS A 192 -2.42 -9.80 2.38
N GLY A 193 -3.60 -9.17 2.50
CA GLY A 193 -4.67 -9.64 3.39
C GLY A 193 -4.24 -9.74 4.87
N GLY A 194 -3.59 -8.70 5.39
CA GLY A 194 -3.07 -8.66 6.75
C GLY A 194 -1.74 -9.39 6.96
N GLY A 195 -1.18 -9.98 5.92
CA GLY A 195 0.08 -10.73 5.99
C GLY A 195 1.26 -9.90 6.50
N LEU A 196 1.37 -8.62 6.11
CA LEU A 196 2.42 -7.72 6.60
C LEU A 196 2.23 -7.39 8.08
N ALA A 197 0.98 -7.17 8.52
CA ALA A 197 0.68 -6.99 9.95
C ALA A 197 1.07 -8.22 10.77
N ARG A 198 0.81 -9.42 10.23
CA ARG A 198 1.22 -10.68 10.87
C ARG A 198 2.74 -10.82 10.94
N LEU A 199 3.46 -10.41 9.90
CA LEU A 199 4.92 -10.45 9.88
C LEU A 199 5.52 -9.46 10.88
N ALA A 200 4.94 -8.26 11.01
CA ALA A 200 5.41 -7.23 11.93
C ALA A 200 5.10 -7.54 13.41
N HIS A 201 4.10 -8.36 13.70
CA HIS A 201 3.74 -8.71 15.08
C HIS A 201 4.90 -9.45 15.78
N PRO A 202 5.30 -9.06 17.01
CA PRO A 202 4.55 -8.24 17.98
C PRO A 202 4.85 -6.73 17.98
N ALA A 203 5.58 -6.21 16.99
CA ALA A 203 5.89 -4.78 16.89
C ALA A 203 4.62 -3.93 16.73
N GLU A 204 4.74 -2.65 17.07
CA GLU A 204 3.69 -1.68 16.76
C GLU A 204 3.75 -1.30 15.28
N LEU A 205 2.60 -1.30 14.62
CA LEU A 205 2.51 -1.07 13.17
C LEU A 205 1.60 0.12 12.87
N VAL A 206 2.15 1.10 12.15
CA VAL A 206 1.41 2.27 11.68
C VAL A 206 1.49 2.35 10.16
N SER A 207 0.34 2.24 9.49
CA SER A 207 0.26 2.37 8.04
C SER A 207 -0.25 3.74 7.64
N LEU A 208 0.51 4.42 6.78
CA LEU A 208 0.13 5.68 6.16
C LEU A 208 -0.23 5.41 4.70
N ILE A 209 -1.48 5.70 4.34
CA ILE A 209 -2.10 5.23 3.11
C ILE A 209 -2.52 6.40 2.24
N LEU A 210 -2.01 6.46 1.01
CA LEU A 210 -2.47 7.36 -0.04
C LEU A 210 -3.39 6.58 -1.00
N SER A 211 -4.69 6.80 -0.90
CA SER A 211 -5.70 6.00 -1.62
C SER A 211 -6.04 6.60 -2.99
N ASP A 212 -5.91 5.79 -4.04
CA ASP A 212 -6.45 6.05 -5.38
C ASP A 212 -7.77 5.30 -5.65
N VAL A 213 -8.34 4.63 -4.63
CA VAL A 213 -9.57 3.84 -4.73
C VAL A 213 -10.77 4.62 -4.18
N VAL A 214 -11.85 4.69 -4.95
CA VAL A 214 -13.10 5.36 -4.53
C VAL A 214 -13.67 4.68 -3.29
N GLY A 215 -14.04 5.48 -2.28
CA GLY A 215 -14.56 5.01 -0.99
C GLY A 215 -13.49 4.58 0.01
N ASN A 216 -12.21 4.57 -0.37
CA ASN A 216 -11.07 4.18 0.47
C ASN A 216 -11.19 2.82 1.19
N PRO A 217 -11.70 1.73 0.54
CA PRO A 217 -11.74 0.41 1.18
C PRO A 217 -10.32 -0.12 1.42
N LEU A 218 -9.90 -0.15 2.68
CA LEU A 218 -8.51 -0.46 3.06
C LEU A 218 -8.08 -1.88 2.66
N ASP A 219 -9.01 -2.83 2.62
CA ASP A 219 -8.76 -4.23 2.24
C ASP A 219 -8.52 -4.41 0.74
N VAL A 220 -8.95 -3.43 -0.07
CA VAL A 220 -8.72 -3.38 -1.52
C VAL A 220 -7.43 -2.62 -1.84
N ILE A 221 -7.13 -1.53 -1.12
CA ILE A 221 -5.93 -0.71 -1.36
C ILE A 221 -4.68 -1.57 -1.14
N ALA A 222 -3.87 -1.72 -2.19
CA ALA A 222 -2.71 -2.62 -2.22
C ALA A 222 -3.01 -4.07 -1.79
N SER A 223 -4.28 -4.50 -1.90
CA SER A 223 -4.78 -5.78 -1.38
C SER A 223 -4.63 -5.94 0.14
N GLY A 224 -4.72 -4.83 0.87
CA GLY A 224 -4.88 -4.79 2.32
C GLY A 224 -3.76 -5.48 3.12
N PRO A 225 -2.48 -5.15 2.93
CA PRO A 225 -1.38 -5.88 3.60
C PRO A 225 -1.37 -5.74 5.13
N THR A 226 -2.00 -4.69 5.66
CA THR A 226 -1.98 -4.31 7.08
C THR A 226 -3.38 -4.26 7.71
N VAL A 227 -4.38 -4.84 7.02
CA VAL A 227 -5.77 -4.89 7.50
C VAL A 227 -6.32 -6.30 7.47
N PRO A 228 -7.35 -6.60 8.28
CA PRO A 228 -8.01 -7.90 8.25
C PRO A 228 -8.55 -8.25 6.86
N ASP A 229 -8.39 -9.51 6.49
CA ASP A 229 -9.01 -10.05 5.29
C ASP A 229 -10.38 -10.65 5.62
N VAL A 230 -11.45 -10.10 5.03
CA VAL A 230 -12.81 -10.63 5.20
C VAL A 230 -13.08 -11.89 4.38
N SER A 231 -12.26 -12.18 3.37
CA SER A 231 -12.41 -13.37 2.53
C SER A 231 -11.75 -14.60 3.15
N THR A 232 -12.08 -15.79 2.65
CA THR A 232 -11.56 -17.08 3.14
C THR A 232 -11.03 -17.96 2.01
N PHE A 233 -10.25 -18.98 2.35
CA PHE A 233 -9.81 -20.00 1.39
C PHE A 233 -11.00 -20.68 0.71
N ALA A 234 -12.10 -20.90 1.44
CA ALA A 234 -13.33 -21.45 0.87
C ALA A 234 -13.87 -20.56 -0.26
N GLN A 235 -14.00 -19.25 -0.01
CA GLN A 235 -14.44 -18.30 -1.03
C GLN A 235 -13.43 -18.16 -2.17
N ALA A 236 -12.12 -18.22 -1.91
CA ALA A 236 -11.11 -18.25 -2.96
C ALA A 236 -11.27 -19.49 -3.86
N CYS A 237 -11.56 -20.66 -3.28
CA CYS A 237 -11.86 -21.88 -4.04
C CYS A 237 -13.16 -21.76 -4.84
N GLU A 238 -14.21 -21.17 -4.25
CA GLU A 238 -15.49 -20.91 -4.93
C GLU A 238 -15.30 -20.03 -6.17
N VAL A 239 -14.40 -19.04 -6.13
CA VAL A 239 -14.05 -18.24 -7.31
C VAL A 239 -13.45 -19.10 -8.41
N ILE A 240 -12.46 -19.93 -8.08
CA ILE A 240 -11.82 -20.82 -9.08
C ILE A 240 -12.86 -21.78 -9.68
N GLU A 241 -13.76 -22.31 -8.86
CA GLU A 241 -14.81 -23.24 -9.29
C GLU A 241 -15.88 -22.56 -10.14
N LYS A 242 -16.35 -21.37 -9.74
CA LYS A 242 -17.33 -20.55 -10.47
C LYS A 242 -16.91 -20.32 -11.93
N TYR A 243 -15.61 -20.11 -12.16
CA TYR A 243 -15.06 -19.85 -13.48
C TYR A 243 -14.47 -21.10 -14.16
N GLY A 244 -14.58 -22.29 -13.55
CA GLY A 244 -14.11 -23.55 -14.13
C GLY A 244 -12.58 -23.65 -14.27
N LEU A 245 -11.81 -22.94 -13.44
CA LEU A 245 -10.37 -22.73 -13.65
C LEU A 245 -9.46 -23.78 -13.01
N TRP A 246 -10.00 -24.78 -12.29
CA TRP A 246 -9.19 -25.75 -11.54
C TRP A 246 -8.16 -26.52 -12.38
N GLU A 247 -8.48 -26.78 -13.64
CA GLU A 247 -7.59 -27.49 -14.58
C GLU A 247 -6.70 -26.53 -15.39
N GLU A 248 -6.97 -25.21 -15.36
CA GLU A 248 -6.21 -24.19 -16.10
C GLU A 248 -5.11 -23.53 -15.26
N ILE A 249 -5.31 -23.43 -13.94
CA ILE A 249 -4.38 -22.74 -13.06
C ILE A 249 -3.14 -23.58 -12.76
N PRO A 250 -2.00 -22.94 -12.42
CA PRO A 250 -0.79 -23.66 -12.04
C PRO A 250 -1.01 -24.66 -10.89
N PRO A 251 -0.38 -25.85 -10.93
CA PRO A 251 -0.54 -26.88 -9.89
C PRO A 251 -0.16 -26.40 -8.48
N SER A 252 0.87 -25.55 -8.36
CA SER A 252 1.32 -24.95 -7.09
C SER A 252 0.21 -24.14 -6.42
N ILE A 253 -0.59 -23.42 -7.21
CA ILE A 253 -1.72 -22.61 -6.76
C ILE A 253 -2.90 -23.50 -6.39
N ALA A 254 -3.26 -24.45 -7.27
CA ALA A 254 -4.36 -25.38 -7.02
C ALA A 254 -4.15 -26.14 -5.70
N GLU A 255 -2.93 -26.65 -5.49
CA GLU A 255 -2.55 -27.35 -4.27
C GLU A 255 -2.65 -26.46 -3.04
N ARG A 256 -2.14 -25.23 -3.11
CA ARG A 256 -2.23 -24.29 -1.98
C ARG A 256 -3.69 -23.99 -1.60
N LEU A 257 -4.56 -23.76 -2.59
CA LEU A 257 -5.97 -23.46 -2.36
C LEU A 257 -6.69 -24.65 -1.71
N ARG A 258 -6.46 -25.87 -2.22
CA ARG A 258 -7.02 -27.11 -1.63
C ARG A 258 -6.55 -27.29 -0.19
N ARG A 259 -5.24 -27.19 0.06
CA ARG A 259 -4.68 -27.28 1.41
C ARG A 259 -5.24 -26.22 2.36
N GLY A 260 -5.44 -24.99 1.88
CA GLY A 260 -6.06 -23.93 2.68
C GLY A 260 -7.51 -24.22 3.01
N ARG A 261 -8.31 -24.69 2.04
CA ARG A 261 -9.70 -25.12 2.24
C ARG A 261 -9.80 -26.27 3.25
N ASP A 262 -8.84 -27.19 3.21
CA ASP A 262 -8.78 -28.36 4.10
C ASP A 262 -8.14 -28.03 5.47
N GLY A 263 -7.79 -26.76 5.73
CA GLY A 263 -7.24 -26.31 7.01
C GLY A 263 -5.76 -26.66 7.26
N LEU A 264 -5.03 -27.13 6.24
CA LEU A 264 -3.62 -27.50 6.30
C LEU A 264 -2.67 -26.29 6.13
N VAL A 265 -3.21 -25.14 5.75
CA VAL A 265 -2.51 -23.85 5.69
C VAL A 265 -3.36 -22.85 6.48
N PRO A 266 -2.75 -22.05 7.37
CA PRO A 266 -3.50 -21.08 8.15
C PRO A 266 -4.12 -20.02 7.24
N GLU A 267 -5.31 -19.59 7.65
CA GLU A 267 -6.07 -18.55 6.98
C GLU A 267 -5.35 -17.18 6.99
N THR A 268 -5.72 -16.26 6.09
CA THR A 268 -5.31 -14.85 6.19
C THR A 268 -5.86 -14.24 7.49
N PRO A 269 -5.11 -13.36 8.17
CA PRO A 269 -5.55 -12.76 9.43
C PRO A 269 -6.94 -12.13 9.37
N LYS A 270 -7.78 -12.46 10.35
CA LYS A 270 -9.18 -12.01 10.46
C LYS A 270 -9.33 -10.89 11.48
N ALA A 271 -10.49 -10.23 11.48
CA ALA A 271 -10.71 -9.02 12.29
C ALA A 271 -10.55 -9.25 13.81
N GLY A 272 -10.78 -10.47 14.29
CA GLY A 272 -10.58 -10.86 15.69
C GLY A 272 -9.15 -11.28 16.05
N ASP A 273 -8.21 -11.25 15.10
CA ASP A 273 -6.83 -11.65 15.34
C ASP A 273 -6.10 -10.59 16.21
N PRO A 274 -5.47 -10.99 17.33
CA PRO A 274 -4.79 -10.07 18.24
C PRO A 274 -3.67 -9.25 17.59
N ILE A 275 -3.13 -9.66 16.44
CA ILE A 275 -2.13 -8.86 15.71
C ILE A 275 -2.61 -7.43 15.39
N PHE A 276 -3.93 -7.26 15.19
CA PHE A 276 -4.49 -5.97 14.82
C PHE A 276 -4.66 -5.02 16.00
N ALA A 277 -4.52 -5.50 17.25
CA ALA A 277 -4.58 -4.65 18.44
C ALA A 277 -3.46 -3.59 18.47
N ARG A 278 -2.30 -3.92 17.87
CA ARG A 278 -1.14 -3.03 17.75
C ARG A 278 -0.98 -2.43 16.36
N THR A 279 -2.02 -2.50 15.54
CA THR A 279 -2.02 -1.95 14.18
C THR A 279 -2.88 -0.69 14.11
N TYR A 280 -2.36 0.35 13.46
CA TYR A 280 -3.09 1.56 13.12
C TYR A 280 -2.98 1.81 11.61
N ASN A 281 -4.11 2.13 10.97
CA ASN A 281 -4.15 2.45 9.54
C ASN A 281 -4.77 3.83 9.37
N LEU A 282 -4.04 4.74 8.71
CA LEU A 282 -4.46 6.11 8.48
C LEU A 282 -4.40 6.42 6.98
N VAL A 283 -5.54 6.83 6.42
CA VAL A 283 -5.61 7.39 5.06
C VAL A 283 -5.18 8.86 5.13
N VAL A 284 -3.97 9.15 4.64
CA VAL A 284 -3.38 10.50 4.68
C VAL A 284 -3.80 11.37 3.49
N GLY A 285 -4.22 10.75 2.39
CA GLY A 285 -4.75 11.43 1.22
C GLY A 285 -5.66 10.52 0.39
N SER A 286 -6.63 11.11 -0.30
CA SER A 286 -7.60 10.40 -1.13
C SER A 286 -8.26 11.31 -2.16
N ASN A 287 -8.95 10.74 -3.15
CA ASN A 287 -9.76 11.48 -4.12
C ASN A 287 -10.82 12.39 -3.45
N GLU A 288 -11.36 11.97 -2.31
CA GLU A 288 -12.33 12.78 -1.56
C GLU A 288 -11.67 14.03 -0.97
N ILE A 289 -10.45 13.91 -0.44
CA ILE A 289 -9.69 15.04 0.09
C ILE A 289 -9.37 16.05 -1.03
N ALA A 290 -8.93 15.57 -2.20
CA ALA A 290 -8.72 16.42 -3.37
C ALA A 290 -10.00 17.16 -3.78
N ALA A 291 -11.14 16.45 -3.84
CA ALA A 291 -12.42 17.04 -4.21
C ALA A 291 -12.90 18.09 -3.21
N ARG A 292 -12.74 17.85 -1.90
CA ARG A 292 -13.09 18.82 -0.85
C ARG A 292 -12.22 20.08 -0.95
N ALA A 293 -10.93 19.95 -1.21
CA ALA A 293 -10.04 21.10 -1.43
C ALA A 293 -10.43 21.90 -2.68
N ALA A 294 -10.78 21.20 -3.77
CA ALA A 294 -11.30 21.83 -4.98
C ALA A 294 -12.58 22.64 -4.70
N ILE A 295 -13.54 22.06 -3.96
CA ILE A 295 -14.79 22.73 -3.56
C ILE A 295 -14.49 23.96 -2.69
N ALA A 296 -13.59 23.83 -1.71
CA ALA A 296 -13.21 24.94 -0.84
C ALA A 296 -12.57 26.09 -1.63
N ARG A 297 -11.75 25.79 -2.64
CA ARG A 297 -11.13 26.80 -3.51
C ARG A 297 -12.10 27.44 -4.49
N ALA A 298 -13.16 26.72 -4.87
CA ALA A 298 -14.19 27.19 -5.80
C ALA A 298 -15.22 28.12 -5.16
N ARG A 299 -15.41 28.02 -3.83
CA ARG A 299 -16.25 28.91 -3.03
C ARG A 299 -15.55 30.24 -2.77
#